data_AF-A0A2N8MDE4-F1
#
_entry.id   AF-A0A2N8MDE4-F1
#
_cell.length_a   1.000
_cell.length_b   1.000
_cell.length_c   1.000
_cell.angle_alpha   90.00
_cell.angle_beta   90.00
_cell.angle_gamma   90.00
#
_symmetry.space_group_name_H-M   'P 1'
#
loop_
_entity.id
_entity.type
_entity.pdbx_description
1 polymer ?
#
loop_
_entity_poly.entity_id
_entity_poly.type
_entity_poly.pdbx_seq_one_letter_code
_entity_poly.pdbx_strand_id
1 'polypeptide(L)'
;MLISTQGHAEPGWEGPFLGLSGHWSGAGTVTMTNGVTERIRCKATYAVNATGKAVQQTLRCASDSYRVEISSNVISEGGSLFGSWVEATRGVSGNISGRASGAEILVNVAGAGFTAHLDLRTQGDKQSVSIRPQGGTDVTAVSIALRKG
;
A
#
# COMPACT_ATOMS: atom_id res chain seq x y z
N MET A 1 -3.79 -52.61 -10.08
CA MET A 1 -4.19 -51.72 -8.97
C MET A 1 -3.50 -50.39 -9.22
N LEU A 2 -4.25 -49.38 -9.66
CA LEU A 2 -3.73 -48.07 -10.08
C LEU A 2 -3.47 -47.22 -8.84
N ILE A 3 -2.21 -46.82 -8.62
CA ILE A 3 -1.84 -45.86 -7.57
C ILE A 3 -2.25 -44.47 -8.05
N SER A 4 -3.32 -43.95 -7.45
CA SER A 4 -3.74 -42.55 -7.66
C SER A 4 -2.72 -41.65 -6.96
N THR A 5 -1.97 -40.88 -7.73
CA THR A 5 -1.13 -39.81 -7.22
C THR A 5 -2.03 -38.71 -6.66
N GLN A 6 -2.08 -38.60 -5.33
CA GLN A 6 -2.64 -37.45 -4.65
C GLN A 6 -1.79 -36.23 -5.00
N GLY A 7 -2.29 -35.40 -5.92
CA GLY A 7 -1.82 -34.04 -6.09
C GLY A 7 -2.06 -33.30 -4.78
N HIS A 8 -1.04 -33.19 -3.95
CA HIS A 8 -1.02 -32.20 -2.89
C HIS A 8 -1.07 -30.86 -3.60
N ALA A 9 -2.14 -30.10 -3.40
CA ALA A 9 -2.14 -28.68 -3.71
C ALA A 9 -1.06 -28.06 -2.82
N GLU A 10 0.13 -27.84 -3.39
CA GLU A 10 1.09 -26.91 -2.83
C GLU A 10 0.32 -25.60 -2.62
N PRO A 11 0.41 -24.93 -1.46
CA PRO A 11 -0.18 -23.61 -1.31
C PRO A 11 0.41 -22.76 -2.42
N GLY A 12 -0.39 -22.53 -3.46
CA GLY A 12 -0.03 -21.66 -4.55
C GLY A 12 0.41 -20.37 -3.89
N TRP A 13 1.61 -19.92 -4.22
CA TRP A 13 2.07 -18.59 -3.89
C TRP A 13 1.12 -17.63 -4.60
N GLU A 14 -0.07 -17.42 -4.06
CA GLU A 14 -0.92 -16.34 -4.49
C GLU A 14 -0.08 -15.09 -4.28
N GLY A 15 0.25 -14.39 -5.37
CA GLY A 15 1.12 -13.23 -5.28
C GLY A 15 0.52 -12.24 -4.29
N PRO A 16 1.35 -11.57 -3.47
CA PRO A 16 0.88 -10.86 -2.28
C PRO A 16 -0.11 -9.74 -2.58
N PHE A 17 -0.24 -9.34 -3.85
CA PHE A 17 -1.12 -8.28 -4.29
C PHE A 17 -2.46 -8.77 -4.85
N LEU A 18 -2.71 -10.08 -5.04
CA LEU A 18 -3.94 -10.57 -5.68
C LEU A 18 -5.21 -10.02 -5.03
N GLY A 19 -5.26 -10.06 -3.69
CA GLY A 19 -6.39 -9.55 -2.92
C GLY A 19 -6.64 -8.04 -3.04
N LEU A 20 -5.64 -7.27 -3.51
CA LEU A 20 -5.71 -5.82 -3.68
C LEU A 20 -6.36 -5.39 -4.99
N SER A 21 -6.43 -6.26 -5.99
CA SER A 21 -6.90 -5.89 -7.33
C SER A 21 -8.25 -5.15 -7.31
N GLY A 22 -8.33 -4.09 -8.13
CA GLY A 22 -9.55 -3.29 -8.30
C GLY A 22 -9.50 -1.92 -7.61
N HIS A 23 -10.69 -1.41 -7.31
CA HIS A 23 -10.91 -0.05 -6.81
C HIS A 23 -11.27 -0.06 -5.33
N TRP A 24 -10.73 0.90 -4.60
CA TRP A 24 -10.92 1.04 -3.17
C TRP A 24 -11.27 2.47 -2.81
N SER A 25 -12.15 2.65 -1.83
CA SER A 25 -12.49 3.97 -1.35
C SER A 25 -12.80 3.97 0.14
N GLY A 26 -12.61 5.13 0.78
CA GLY A 26 -12.87 5.28 2.20
C GLY A 26 -12.35 6.59 2.74
N ALA A 27 -12.00 6.58 4.03
CA ALA A 27 -11.61 7.78 4.76
C ALA A 27 -10.37 7.50 5.61
N GLY A 28 -9.74 8.57 6.06
CA GLY A 28 -8.59 8.52 6.93
C GLY A 28 -8.40 9.79 7.74
N THR A 29 -7.32 9.82 8.48
CA THR A 29 -6.87 10.96 9.29
C THR A 29 -5.39 11.21 9.08
N VAL A 30 -5.01 12.47 8.95
CA VAL A 30 -3.63 12.95 9.02
C VAL A 30 -3.43 13.63 10.36
N THR A 31 -2.40 13.25 11.09
CA THR A 31 -1.99 13.88 12.35
C THR A 31 -0.73 14.68 12.11
N MET A 32 -0.73 15.93 12.56
CA MET A 32 0.39 16.86 12.42
C MET A 32 1.25 16.91 13.70
N THR A 33 2.44 17.48 13.61
CA THR A 33 3.38 17.67 14.74
C THR A 33 2.80 18.55 15.85
N ASN A 34 1.93 19.50 15.52
CA ASN A 34 1.23 20.35 16.48
C ASN A 34 0.00 19.67 17.12
N GLY A 35 -0.26 18.39 16.82
CA GLY A 35 -1.38 17.61 17.35
C GLY A 35 -2.72 17.81 16.63
N VAL A 36 -2.80 18.73 15.66
CA VAL A 36 -3.99 18.89 14.81
C VAL A 36 -4.21 17.62 14.01
N THR A 37 -5.48 17.22 13.89
CA THR A 37 -5.89 16.11 13.04
C THR A 37 -6.82 16.60 11.94
N GLU A 38 -6.60 16.08 10.74
CA GLU A 38 -7.37 16.43 9.55
C GLU A 38 -7.97 15.17 8.93
N ARG A 39 -9.27 15.20 8.64
CA ARG A 39 -9.98 14.09 8.01
C ARG A 39 -9.80 14.15 6.50
N ILE A 40 -9.37 13.04 5.90
CA ILE A 40 -9.17 12.88 4.47
C ILE A 40 -10.13 11.84 3.89
N ARG A 41 -10.53 12.02 2.63
CA ARG A 41 -11.21 11.01 1.81
C ARG A 41 -10.21 10.42 0.83
N CYS A 42 -10.17 9.10 0.74
CA CYS A 42 -9.17 8.39 -0.05
C CYS A 42 -9.83 7.50 -1.11
N LYS A 43 -9.21 7.44 -2.29
CA LYS A 43 -9.52 6.50 -3.37
C LYS A 43 -8.22 5.87 -3.85
N ALA A 44 -8.21 4.56 -4.00
CA ALA A 44 -7.08 3.83 -4.53
C ALA A 44 -7.49 2.89 -5.67
N THR A 45 -6.59 2.67 -6.61
CA THR A 45 -6.72 1.67 -7.66
C THR A 45 -5.47 0.82 -7.67
N TYR A 46 -5.65 -0.51 -7.76
CA TYR A 46 -4.55 -1.46 -7.89
C TYR A 46 -4.70 -2.25 -9.18
N ALA A 47 -3.82 -1.98 -10.15
CA ALA A 47 -3.64 -2.80 -11.34
C ALA A 47 -2.62 -3.89 -11.01
N VAL A 48 -3.12 -5.09 -10.72
CA VAL A 48 -2.33 -6.25 -10.33
C VAL A 48 -2.15 -7.16 -11.54
N ASN A 49 -0.92 -7.62 -11.78
CA ASN A 49 -0.67 -8.55 -12.88
C ASN A 49 -1.25 -9.95 -12.61
N ALA A 50 -1.30 -10.79 -13.65
CA ALA A 50 -1.88 -12.13 -13.56
C ALA A 50 -1.24 -13.03 -12.49
N THR A 51 0.04 -12.80 -12.16
CA THR A 51 0.75 -13.59 -11.13
C THR A 51 0.59 -13.03 -9.71
N GLY A 52 -0.03 -11.86 -9.54
CA GLY A 52 -0.14 -11.20 -8.24
C GLY A 52 1.17 -10.65 -7.67
N LYS A 53 2.27 -10.73 -8.43
CA LYS A 53 3.61 -10.35 -7.98
C LYS A 53 4.02 -8.95 -8.40
N ALA A 54 3.25 -8.29 -9.26
CA ALA A 54 3.48 -6.90 -9.61
C ALA A 54 2.18 -6.11 -9.49
N VAL A 55 2.29 -4.91 -8.93
CA VAL A 55 1.16 -3.99 -8.78
C VAL A 55 1.56 -2.57 -9.18
N GLN A 56 0.72 -1.94 -9.98
CA GLN A 56 0.70 -0.50 -10.15
C GLN A 56 -0.44 0.06 -9.32
N GLN A 57 -0.13 1.01 -8.45
CA GLN A 57 -1.10 1.62 -7.56
C GLN A 57 -1.24 3.10 -7.87
N THR A 58 -2.46 3.61 -7.80
CA THR A 58 -2.74 5.05 -7.63
C THR A 58 -3.53 5.25 -6.34
N LEU A 59 -3.21 6.30 -5.58
CA LEU A 59 -3.85 6.67 -4.33
C LEU A 59 -4.01 8.17 -4.32
N ARG A 60 -5.25 8.63 -4.16
CA ARG A 60 -5.57 10.03 -3.94
C ARG A 60 -6.27 10.19 -2.63
N CYS A 61 -5.69 10.98 -1.73
CA CYS A 61 -6.33 11.39 -0.49
C CYS A 61 -6.48 12.91 -0.47
N ALA A 62 -7.66 13.39 -0.10
CA ALA A 62 -7.96 14.82 -0.08
C ALA A 62 -8.90 15.22 1.06
N SER A 63 -8.71 16.43 1.56
CA SER A 63 -9.52 17.19 2.50
C SER A 63 -9.57 18.65 2.03
N ASP A 64 -10.03 19.57 2.90
CA ASP A 64 -10.11 21.00 2.55
C ASP A 64 -8.72 21.67 2.52
N SER A 65 -7.79 21.24 3.39
CA SER A 65 -6.43 21.78 3.47
C SER A 65 -5.31 20.81 3.08
N TYR A 66 -5.61 19.54 2.81
CA TYR A 66 -4.60 18.53 2.48
C TYR A 66 -4.97 17.75 1.21
N ARG A 67 -4.00 17.59 0.31
CA ARG A 67 -4.10 16.72 -0.87
C ARG A 67 -2.77 16.03 -1.13
N VAL A 68 -2.86 14.74 -1.44
CA VAL A 68 -1.75 13.92 -1.94
C VAL A 68 -2.24 13.02 -3.06
N GLU A 69 -1.40 12.85 -4.07
CA GLU A 69 -1.63 11.99 -5.23
C GLU A 69 -0.41 11.12 -5.46
N ILE A 70 -0.49 9.88 -4.97
CA ILE A 70 0.62 8.92 -4.99
C ILE A 70 0.38 7.91 -6.10
N SER A 71 1.42 7.67 -6.89
CA SER A 71 1.50 6.56 -7.84
C SER A 71 2.70 5.70 -7.49
N SER A 72 2.55 4.37 -7.51
CA SER A 72 3.64 3.45 -7.20
C SER A 72 3.64 2.23 -8.11
N ASN A 73 4.83 1.66 -8.32
CA ASN A 73 5.03 0.39 -9.00
C ASN A 73 5.83 -0.50 -8.07
N VAL A 74 5.29 -1.65 -7.68
CA VAL A 74 5.92 -2.56 -6.72
C VAL A 74 5.93 -3.98 -7.26
N ILE A 75 7.07 -4.65 -7.11
CA ILE A 75 7.30 -6.04 -7.50
C ILE A 75 7.64 -6.84 -6.24
N SER A 76 7.13 -8.07 -6.17
CA SER A 76 7.47 -9.06 -5.15
C SER A 76 8.36 -10.15 -5.72
N GLU A 77 9.51 -10.36 -5.07
CA GLU A 77 10.47 -11.40 -5.41
C GLU A 77 10.99 -12.07 -4.14
N GLY A 78 10.84 -13.39 -4.03
CA GLY A 78 11.29 -14.15 -2.86
C GLY A 78 10.68 -13.67 -1.52
N GLY A 79 9.49 -13.08 -1.53
CA GLY A 79 8.83 -12.48 -0.35
C GLY A 79 9.28 -11.06 0.00
N SER A 80 10.35 -10.57 -0.63
CA SER A 80 10.77 -9.17 -0.57
C SER A 80 9.99 -8.32 -1.56
N LEU A 81 9.80 -7.05 -1.23
CA LEU A 81 9.13 -6.06 -2.07
C LEU A 81 10.12 -4.97 -2.48
N PHE A 82 10.09 -4.58 -3.75
CA PHE A 82 10.90 -3.51 -4.29
C PHE A 82 10.09 -2.69 -5.29
N GLY A 83 10.35 -1.40 -5.39
CA GLY A 83 9.58 -0.55 -6.29
C GLY A 83 9.95 0.92 -6.23
N SER A 84 9.10 1.72 -6.87
CA SER A 84 9.20 3.17 -6.88
C SER A 84 7.86 3.82 -6.57
N TRP A 85 7.92 5.06 -6.10
CA TRP A 85 6.76 5.89 -5.84
C TRP A 85 7.00 7.32 -6.30
N VAL A 86 5.90 8.00 -6.63
CA VAL A 86 5.84 9.42 -6.97
C VAL A 86 4.66 10.02 -6.25
N GLU A 87 4.82 11.22 -5.68
CA GLU A 87 3.72 12.06 -5.20
C GLU A 87 3.67 13.33 -6.06
N ALA A 88 2.58 13.46 -6.83
CA ALA A 88 2.48 14.44 -7.90
C ALA A 88 2.30 15.88 -7.39
N THR A 89 1.66 16.08 -6.23
CA THR A 89 1.32 17.43 -5.75
C THR A 89 2.54 18.22 -5.26
N ARG A 90 3.61 17.52 -4.86
CA ARG A 90 4.88 18.11 -4.43
C ARG A 90 6.05 17.77 -5.35
N GLY A 91 5.82 16.96 -6.38
CA GLY A 91 6.87 16.54 -7.33
C GLY A 91 7.98 15.72 -6.68
N VAL A 92 7.65 14.97 -5.62
CA VAL A 92 8.63 14.13 -4.90
C VAL A 92 8.50 12.68 -5.33
N SER A 93 9.60 11.95 -5.30
CA SER A 93 9.64 10.54 -5.70
C SER A 93 10.76 9.80 -4.99
N GLY A 94 10.73 8.48 -5.11
CA GLY A 94 11.83 7.64 -4.69
C GLY A 94 11.48 6.17 -4.73
N ASN A 95 11.98 5.41 -3.75
CA ASN A 95 11.98 3.95 -3.76
C ASN A 95 11.10 3.37 -2.66
N ILE A 96 10.61 2.17 -2.92
CA ILE A 96 9.90 1.30 -1.98
C ILE A 96 10.77 0.07 -1.73
N SER A 97 10.91 -0.31 -0.48
CA SER A 97 11.47 -1.61 -0.10
C SER A 97 10.66 -2.22 1.05
N GLY A 98 10.55 -3.54 1.12
CA GLY A 98 9.78 -4.15 2.20
C GLY A 98 9.55 -5.63 2.04
N ARG A 99 8.47 -6.11 2.64
CA ARG A 99 8.07 -7.52 2.62
C ARG A 99 6.56 -7.67 2.63
N ALA A 100 6.08 -8.77 2.07
CA ALA A 100 4.70 -9.20 2.19
C ALA A 100 4.62 -10.53 2.92
N SER A 101 3.64 -10.68 3.81
CA SER A 101 3.36 -11.92 4.52
C SER A 101 1.86 -12.08 4.69
N GLY A 102 1.27 -13.04 3.97
CA GLY A 102 -0.17 -13.26 3.97
C GLY A 102 -0.93 -11.99 3.57
N ALA A 103 -1.77 -11.48 4.49
CA ALA A 103 -2.59 -10.30 4.28
C ALA A 103 -1.92 -8.97 4.74
N GLU A 104 -0.66 -9.02 5.14
CA GLU A 104 0.11 -7.86 5.62
C GLU A 104 1.25 -7.51 4.66
N ILE A 105 1.37 -6.21 4.38
CA ILE A 105 2.44 -5.61 3.58
C ILE A 105 3.09 -4.54 4.45
N LEU A 106 4.39 -4.71 4.70
CA LEU A 106 5.21 -3.76 5.45
C LEU A 106 6.28 -3.21 4.53
N VAL A 107 6.27 -1.90 4.31
CA VAL A 107 7.21 -1.23 3.41
C VAL A 107 7.79 0.03 4.02
N ASN A 108 9.03 0.30 3.63
CA ASN A 108 9.71 1.56 3.82
C ASN A 108 9.63 2.33 2.51
N VAL A 109 9.20 3.58 2.60
CA VAL A 109 9.28 4.54 1.50
C VAL A 109 10.40 5.52 1.78
N ALA A 110 11.21 5.79 0.76
CA ALA A 110 12.28 6.78 0.84
C ALA A 110 12.27 7.64 -0.41
N GLY A 111 12.50 8.94 -0.24
CA GLY A 111 12.68 9.93 -1.29
C GLY A 111 13.57 11.07 -0.80
N ALA A 112 13.79 12.09 -1.61
CA ALA A 112 14.64 13.22 -1.23
C ALA A 112 14.12 13.90 0.04
N GLY A 113 14.85 13.75 1.15
CA GLY A 113 14.52 14.35 2.44
C GLY A 113 13.31 13.75 3.16
N PHE A 114 12.68 12.69 2.64
CA PHE A 114 11.49 12.07 3.21
C PHE A 114 11.64 10.57 3.34
N THR A 115 11.30 10.04 4.51
CA THR A 115 11.20 8.60 4.75
C THR A 115 9.95 8.30 5.57
N ALA A 116 9.33 7.15 5.34
CA ALA A 116 8.21 6.69 6.15
C ALA A 116 8.12 5.17 6.20
N HIS A 117 7.55 4.66 7.28
CA HIS A 117 7.11 3.27 7.37
C HIS A 117 5.63 3.19 7.03
N LEU A 118 5.25 2.19 6.24
CA LEU A 118 3.88 1.92 5.86
C LEU A 118 3.53 0.47 6.21
N ASP A 119 2.39 0.32 6.88
CA ASP A 119 1.75 -0.95 7.21
C ASP A 119 0.39 -0.99 6.51
N LEU A 120 0.22 -1.96 5.62
CA LEU A 120 -1.04 -2.24 4.95
C LEU A 120 -1.50 -3.64 5.33
N ARG A 121 -2.74 -3.72 5.82
CA ARG A 121 -3.41 -4.99 6.10
C ARG A 121 -4.71 -5.10 5.33
N THR A 122 -5.00 -6.29 4.81
CA THR A 122 -6.27 -6.62 4.18
C THR A 122 -7.05 -7.65 4.99
N GLN A 123 -8.37 -7.55 4.94
CA GLN A 123 -9.29 -8.54 5.49
C GLN A 123 -10.54 -8.60 4.61
N GLY A 124 -10.57 -9.54 3.68
CA GLY A 124 -11.58 -9.58 2.62
C GLY A 124 -11.60 -8.27 1.84
N ASP A 125 -12.75 -7.60 1.80
CA ASP A 125 -12.94 -6.33 1.11
C ASP A 125 -12.62 -5.09 1.97
N LYS A 126 -11.93 -5.27 3.09
CA LYS A 126 -11.45 -4.18 3.96
C LYS A 126 -9.94 -4.05 3.86
N GLN A 127 -9.47 -2.82 3.84
CA GLN A 127 -8.05 -2.48 3.87
C GLN A 127 -7.80 -1.40 4.92
N SER A 128 -6.78 -1.60 5.74
CA SER A 128 -6.26 -0.58 6.66
C SER A 128 -4.83 -0.24 6.26
N VAL A 129 -4.53 1.05 6.18
CA VAL A 129 -3.19 1.57 5.89
C VAL A 129 -2.78 2.49 7.02
N SER A 130 -1.58 2.30 7.56
CA SER A 130 -0.95 3.19 8.51
C SER A 130 0.37 3.67 7.94
N ILE A 131 0.59 4.98 7.94
CA ILE A 131 1.85 5.59 7.48
C ILE A 131 2.45 6.36 8.65
N ARG A 132 3.75 6.20 8.86
CA ARG A 132 4.53 6.86 9.91
C ARG A 132 5.77 7.49 9.29
N PRO A 133 5.70 8.78 8.89
CA PRO A 133 6.89 9.52 8.51
C PRO A 133 7.95 9.45 9.59
N GLN A 134 9.22 9.35 9.18
CA GLN A 134 10.37 9.34 10.08
C GLN A 134 11.13 10.69 10.04
N GLY A 135 10.79 11.57 9.10
CA GLY A 135 11.36 12.91 8.97
C GLY A 135 10.93 13.61 7.67
N GLY A 136 11.23 14.90 7.55
CA GLY A 136 11.01 15.66 6.32
C GLY A 136 9.60 16.19 6.09
N THR A 137 8.74 16.16 7.11
CA THR A 137 7.35 16.63 7.03
C THR A 137 6.80 16.99 8.40
N ASP A 138 5.77 17.85 8.43
CA ASP A 138 4.99 18.16 9.64
C ASP A 138 3.93 17.08 9.96
N VAL A 139 3.84 16.02 9.16
CA VAL A 139 2.95 14.88 9.41
C VAL A 139 3.63 13.85 10.32
N THR A 140 2.94 13.45 11.39
CA THR A 140 3.44 12.42 12.33
C THR A 140 2.77 11.07 12.12
N ALA A 141 1.53 11.05 11.65
CA ALA A 141 0.81 9.82 11.38
C ALA A 141 -0.25 9.99 10.29
N VAL A 142 -0.44 8.97 9.48
CA VAL A 142 -1.63 8.82 8.63
C VAL A 142 -2.27 7.47 8.95
N SER A 143 -3.59 7.45 9.01
CA SER A 143 -4.38 6.22 9.09
C SER A 143 -5.50 6.28 8.07
N ILE A 144 -5.68 5.21 7.30
CA ILE A 144 -6.69 5.13 6.22
C ILE A 144 -7.40 3.79 6.36
N ALA A 145 -8.72 3.82 6.25
CA ALA A 145 -9.56 2.64 6.11
C ALA A 145 -10.30 2.70 4.78
N LEU A 146 -10.07 1.72 3.92
CA LEU A 146 -10.72 1.58 2.62
C LEU A 146 -11.58 0.32 2.57
N ARG A 147 -12.57 0.36 1.68
CA ARG A 147 -13.34 -0.79 1.24
C ARG A 147 -13.25 -0.95 -0.26
N LYS A 148 -13.25 -2.20 -0.72
CA LYS A 148 -13.33 -2.53 -2.13
C LYS A 148 -14.71 -2.15 -2.68
N GLY A 149 -14.72 -1.57 -3.89
CA GLY A 149 -15.93 -1.19 -4.63
C GLY A 149 -16.43 -2.29 -5.55
#